data_AF-A0A1H6I646-F1
#
_entry.id   AF-A0A1H6I646-F1
#
_cell.length_a   1.000
_cell.length_b   1.000
_cell.length_c   1.000
_cell.angle_alpha   90.00
_cell.angle_beta   90.00
_cell.angle_gamma   90.00
#
_symmetry.space_group_name_H-M   'P 1'
#
loop_
_entity.id
_entity.type
_entity.pdbx_description
1 polymer ?
#
loop_
_entity_poly.entity_id
_entity_poly.type
_entity_poly.pdbx_seq_one_letter_code
_entity_poly.pdbx_strand_id
1 'polypeptide(L)'
;MGWDESAGLVADINIRIELRRLADRAMEMDNGPLMAILEVAISSLDERIADPSSYIRRDHPPQRRSGGLICRNVRIDGRRTSVKLEAEFWRALDLLSSENGCSVDELCQTARRRHPDGGLTSAVRVFVLASRDGAAARGESRTRRQTEPAES
;
A
#
# COMPACT_ATOMS: atom_id res chain seq x y z
N MET A 1 3.44 -14.81 24.36
CA MET A 1 2.83 -15.81 23.45
C MET A 1 2.69 -15.17 22.07
N GLY A 2 3.70 -15.31 21.22
CA GLY A 2 3.77 -14.72 19.87
C GLY A 2 3.49 -15.76 18.79
N TRP A 3 2.23 -16.15 18.60
CA TRP A 3 1.83 -17.14 17.60
C TRP A 3 1.40 -16.51 16.26
N ASP A 4 1.37 -15.17 16.18
CA ASP A 4 0.91 -14.41 15.01
C ASP A 4 2.06 -14.17 13.98
N GLU A 5 3.31 -14.11 14.46
CA GLU A 5 4.51 -13.82 13.66
C GLU A 5 4.82 -14.92 12.64
N SER A 6 4.69 -16.19 13.04
CA SER A 6 4.94 -17.33 12.15
C SER A 6 3.80 -17.55 11.14
N ALA A 7 2.59 -17.08 11.44
CA ALA A 7 1.43 -17.29 10.57
C ALA A 7 1.55 -16.54 9.23
N GLY A 8 2.09 -15.32 9.24
CA GLY A 8 2.30 -14.51 8.03
C GLY A 8 3.36 -15.10 7.09
N LEU A 9 4.52 -15.48 7.62
CA LEU A 9 5.59 -16.13 6.86
C LEU A 9 5.15 -17.48 6.28
N VAL A 10 4.51 -18.32 7.09
CA VAL A 10 4.01 -19.63 6.65
C VAL A 10 2.95 -19.48 5.58
N ALA A 11 2.05 -18.48 5.69
CA ALA A 11 1.06 -18.19 4.65
C ALA A 11 1.71 -17.76 3.33
N ASP A 12 2.68 -16.85 3.36
CA ASP A 12 3.41 -16.40 2.16
C ASP A 12 4.20 -17.55 1.50
N ILE A 13 4.84 -18.42 2.29
CA ILE A 13 5.51 -19.62 1.78
C ILE A 13 4.52 -20.56 1.08
N ASN A 14 3.37 -20.83 1.71
CA ASN A 14 2.35 -21.71 1.12
C ASN A 14 1.80 -21.12 -0.19
N ILE A 15 1.55 -19.81 -0.24
CA ILE A 15 1.09 -19.13 -1.45
C ILE A 15 2.16 -19.20 -2.54
N ARG A 16 3.44 -18.96 -2.22
CA ARG A 16 4.55 -19.06 -3.19
C ARG A 16 4.61 -20.46 -3.82
N ILE A 17 4.45 -21.51 -3.02
CA ILE A 17 4.44 -22.90 -3.51
C ILE A 17 3.30 -23.13 -4.49
N GLU A 18 2.09 -22.69 -4.15
CA GLU A 18 0.92 -22.80 -5.05
C GLU A 18 1.10 -22.00 -6.34
N LEU A 19 1.67 -20.79 -6.27
CA LEU A 19 1.93 -20.00 -7.46
C LEU A 19 2.99 -20.63 -8.36
N ARG A 20 4.04 -21.26 -7.80
CA ARG A 20 5.01 -22.03 -8.58
C ARG A 20 4.35 -23.20 -9.32
N ARG A 21 3.50 -23.97 -8.63
CA ARG A 21 2.72 -25.05 -9.25
C ARG A 21 1.78 -24.56 -10.35
N LEU A 22 1.23 -23.35 -10.20
CA LEU A 22 0.37 -22.75 -11.21
C LEU A 22 1.18 -22.22 -12.40
N ALA A 23 2.39 -21.71 -12.16
CA ALA A 23 3.31 -21.26 -13.20
C ALA A 23 3.76 -22.44 -14.08
N ASP A 24 4.11 -23.58 -13.46
CA ASP A 24 4.46 -24.81 -14.18
C ASP A 24 3.31 -25.23 -15.13
N ARG A 25 2.06 -25.20 -14.64
CA ARG A 25 0.88 -25.47 -15.47
C ARG A 25 0.65 -24.41 -16.57
N ALA A 26 0.91 -23.14 -16.29
CA ALA A 26 0.76 -22.08 -17.28
C ALA A 26 1.78 -22.21 -18.41
N MET A 27 2.98 -22.70 -18.11
CA MET A 27 4.00 -23.06 -19.11
C MET A 27 3.55 -24.23 -19.98
N GLU A 28 3.02 -25.31 -19.39
CA GLU A 28 2.47 -26.45 -20.14
C GLU A 28 1.33 -26.05 -21.09
N MET A 29 0.59 -25.00 -20.74
CA MET A 29 -0.52 -24.45 -21.53
C MET A 29 -0.07 -23.38 -22.55
N ASP A 30 1.24 -23.09 -22.69
CA ASP A 30 1.79 -22.00 -23.50
C ASP A 30 1.13 -20.62 -23.22
N ASN A 31 0.67 -20.39 -21.99
CA ASN A 31 -0.04 -19.17 -21.61
C ASN A 31 0.93 -18.10 -21.08
N GLY A 32 1.67 -17.47 -22.00
CA GLY A 32 2.64 -16.42 -21.70
C GLY A 32 2.11 -15.28 -20.82
N PRO A 33 0.91 -14.71 -21.09
CA PRO A 33 0.35 -13.65 -20.25
C PRO A 33 0.09 -14.08 -18.81
N LEU A 34 -0.44 -15.29 -18.58
CA LEU A 34 -0.65 -15.80 -17.24
C LEU A 34 0.69 -16.06 -16.53
N MET A 35 1.66 -16.63 -17.24
CA MET A 35 3.01 -16.86 -16.72
C MET A 35 3.65 -15.57 -16.23
N ALA A 36 3.60 -14.49 -17.02
CA ALA A 36 4.15 -13.19 -16.63
C ALA A 36 3.51 -12.63 -15.34
N ILE A 37 2.19 -12.80 -15.17
CA ILE A 37 1.49 -12.38 -13.94
C ILE A 37 1.96 -13.21 -12.74
N LEU A 38 2.10 -14.52 -12.93
CA LEU A 38 2.53 -15.44 -11.88
C LEU A 38 3.98 -15.20 -11.47
N GLU A 39 4.88 -14.95 -12.42
CA GLU A 39 6.28 -14.59 -12.14
C GLU A 39 6.38 -13.33 -11.29
N VAL A 40 5.63 -12.28 -11.63
CA VAL A 40 5.59 -11.04 -10.85
C VAL A 40 5.08 -11.30 -9.43
N ALA A 41 4.03 -12.12 -9.28
CA ALA A 41 3.49 -12.47 -7.97
C ALA A 41 4.47 -13.31 -7.13
N ILE A 42 5.20 -14.24 -7.76
CA ILE A 42 6.23 -15.06 -7.11
C ILE A 42 7.42 -14.17 -6.69
N SER A 43 7.91 -13.29 -7.56
CA SER A 43 9.02 -12.37 -7.23
C SER A 43 8.69 -11.48 -6.04
N SER A 44 7.47 -10.95 -6.01
CA SER A 44 7.00 -10.12 -4.88
C SER A 44 6.93 -10.89 -3.56
N LEU A 45 6.64 -12.19 -3.59
CA LEU A 45 6.65 -13.04 -2.39
C LEU A 45 8.09 -13.42 -1.98
N ASP A 46 8.96 -13.68 -2.94
CA ASP A 46 10.36 -14.02 -2.70
C ASP A 46 11.08 -12.88 -1.97
N GLU A 47 10.81 -11.63 -2.37
CA GLU A 47 11.31 -10.42 -1.70
C GLU A 47 10.83 -10.32 -0.24
N ARG A 48 9.56 -10.62 0.04
CA ARG A 48 9.02 -10.58 1.41
C ARG A 48 9.57 -11.71 2.29
N ILE A 49 9.66 -12.93 1.74
CA ILE A 49 10.19 -14.09 2.45
C ILE A 49 11.68 -13.90 2.77
N ALA A 50 12.43 -13.22 1.89
CA ALA A 50 13.85 -12.93 2.08
C ALA A 50 14.14 -11.90 3.19
N ASP A 51 13.15 -11.10 3.61
CA ASP A 51 13.25 -10.20 4.77
C ASP A 51 12.30 -10.65 5.90
N PRO A 52 12.74 -11.56 6.80
CA PRO A 52 11.94 -12.02 7.94
C PRO A 52 11.50 -10.88 8.88
N SER A 53 12.21 -9.75 8.89
CA SER A 53 11.88 -8.60 9.74
C SER A 53 10.67 -7.81 9.24
N SER A 54 10.31 -7.97 7.95
CA SER A 54 9.12 -7.36 7.36
C SER A 54 7.81 -7.85 7.98
N TYR A 55 7.78 -9.10 8.50
CA TYR A 55 6.65 -9.66 9.24
C TYR A 55 6.56 -9.18 10.70
N ILE A 56 7.66 -8.69 11.27
CA ILE A 56 7.75 -8.22 12.66
C ILE A 56 7.24 -6.77 12.79
N ARG A 57 7.28 -5.98 11.71
CA ARG A 57 6.64 -4.66 11.71
C ARG A 57 5.12 -4.83 11.64
N ARG A 58 4.43 -4.49 12.73
CA ARG A 58 2.95 -4.33 12.78
C ARG A 58 2.38 -3.44 11.66
N ASP A 59 3.22 -2.69 10.95
CA ASP A 59 2.87 -1.84 9.81
C ASP A 59 2.82 -2.58 8.45
N HIS A 60 3.23 -3.85 8.37
CA HIS A 60 3.15 -4.61 7.11
C HIS A 60 2.39 -5.93 7.24
N PRO A 61 1.10 -5.91 7.62
CA PRO A 61 0.25 -7.06 7.38
C PRO A 61 0.26 -7.36 5.88
N PRO A 62 0.19 -8.65 5.46
CA PRO A 62 0.13 -9.00 4.05
C PRO A 62 -1.08 -8.28 3.45
N GLN A 63 -0.81 -7.27 2.62
CA GLN A 63 -1.84 -6.50 1.96
C GLN A 63 -2.50 -7.44 0.96
N ARG A 64 -3.53 -8.18 1.40
CA ARG A 64 -4.51 -8.77 0.51
C ARG A 64 -4.91 -7.63 -0.42
N ARG A 65 -4.57 -7.74 -1.70
CA ARG A 65 -5.03 -6.78 -2.70
C ARG A 65 -6.55 -6.86 -2.68
N SER A 66 -7.17 -5.96 -1.91
CA SER A 66 -8.60 -5.77 -1.88
C SER A 66 -8.95 -5.11 -3.20
N GLY A 67 -9.01 -5.90 -4.27
CA GLY A 67 -9.10 -5.46 -5.66
C GLY A 67 -10.42 -4.76 -6.03
N GLY A 68 -11.26 -4.44 -5.06
CA GLY A 68 -12.50 -3.70 -5.26
C GLY A 68 -12.27 -2.20 -5.19
N LEU A 69 -12.60 -1.49 -6.26
CA LEU A 69 -12.76 -0.03 -6.22
C LEU A 69 -14.04 0.31 -5.44
N ILE A 70 -13.91 1.09 -4.37
CA ILE A 70 -15.02 1.62 -3.58
C ILE A 70 -15.39 2.99 -4.15
N CYS A 71 -16.68 3.20 -4.42
CA CYS A 71 -17.21 4.49 -4.83
C CYS A 71 -17.65 5.30 -3.61
N ARG A 72 -17.10 6.52 -3.43
CA ARG A 72 -17.58 7.49 -2.43
C ARG A 72 -17.88 8.82 -3.11
N ASN A 73 -18.76 9.63 -2.50
CA ASN A 73 -19.01 10.99 -2.95
C ASN A 73 -18.17 11.97 -2.14
N VAL A 74 -17.51 12.89 -2.83
CA VAL A 74 -16.76 14.00 -2.23
C VAL A 74 -17.24 15.32 -2.82
N ARG A 75 -16.97 16.45 -2.15
CA ARG A 75 -17.24 17.79 -2.70
C ARG A 75 -15.97 18.40 -3.27
N ILE A 76 -16.00 18.79 -4.54
CA ILE A 76 -14.92 19.49 -5.24
C ILE A 76 -15.51 20.76 -5.84
N ASP A 77 -14.95 21.91 -5.47
CA ASP A 77 -15.39 23.23 -5.95
C ASP A 77 -16.91 23.45 -5.77
N GLY A 78 -17.43 23.00 -4.61
CA GLY A 78 -18.85 23.07 -4.26
C GLY A 78 -19.74 22.01 -4.94
N ARG A 79 -19.19 21.19 -5.85
CA ARG A 79 -19.94 20.16 -6.60
C ARG A 79 -19.72 18.77 -6.02
N ARG A 80 -20.81 18.02 -5.83
CA ARG A 80 -20.74 16.60 -5.45
C ARG A 80 -20.17 15.78 -6.62
N THR A 81 -19.08 15.08 -6.37
CA THR A 81 -18.34 14.28 -7.35
C THR A 81 -18.19 12.86 -6.82
N SER A 82 -18.62 11.86 -7.60
CA SER A 82 -18.40 10.45 -7.26
C SER A 82 -17.00 10.01 -7.69
N VAL A 83 -16.25 9.42 -6.77
CA VAL A 83 -14.87 8.97 -6.98
C VAL A 83 -14.78 7.48 -6.67
N LYS A 84 -14.12 6.71 -7.54
CA LYS A 84 -13.84 5.28 -7.35
C LYS A 84 -12.36 5.08 -7.07
N LEU A 85 -12.02 4.52 -5.91
CA LEU A 85 -10.64 4.26 -5.47
C LEU A 85 -10.54 2.93 -4.72
N GLU A 86 -9.35 2.35 -4.69
CA GLU A 86 -9.04 1.17 -3.89
C GLU A 86 -9.26 1.48 -2.40
N ALA A 87 -9.64 0.45 -1.63
CA ALA A 87 -9.89 0.58 -0.19
C ALA A 87 -8.71 1.23 0.56
N GLU A 88 -7.48 0.91 0.16
CA GLU A 88 -6.26 1.44 0.79
C GLU A 88 -6.10 2.95 0.60
N PHE A 89 -6.48 3.50 -0.56
CA PHE A 89 -6.44 4.95 -0.78
C PHE A 89 -7.50 5.66 0.06
N TRP A 90 -8.70 5.08 0.20
CA TRP A 90 -9.72 5.64 1.10
C TRP A 90 -9.27 5.64 2.55
N ARG A 91 -8.71 4.51 3.03
CA ARG A 91 -8.18 4.42 4.38
C ARG A 91 -7.05 5.42 4.62
N ALA A 92 -6.16 5.60 3.66
CA ALA A 92 -5.08 6.58 3.75
C ALA A 92 -5.61 8.02 3.81
N LEU A 93 -6.64 8.35 3.03
CA LEU A 93 -7.31 9.65 3.12
C LEU A 93 -7.96 9.89 4.48
N ASP A 94 -8.65 8.88 5.03
CA ASP A 94 -9.30 8.97 6.35
C ASP A 94 -8.25 9.21 7.46
N LEU A 95 -7.08 8.56 7.37
CA LEU A 95 -5.96 8.78 8.29
C LEU A 95 -5.36 10.19 8.14
N LEU A 96 -5.04 10.62 6.91
CA LEU A 96 -4.51 11.95 6.65
C LEU A 96 -5.47 13.06 7.09
N SER A 97 -6.78 12.84 6.92
CA SER A 97 -7.83 13.75 7.36
C SER A 97 -7.79 13.92 8.88
N SER A 98 -7.67 12.80 9.60
CA SER A 98 -7.54 12.78 11.06
C SER A 98 -6.24 13.44 11.55
N GLU A 99 -5.11 13.14 10.90
CA GLU A 99 -3.79 13.70 11.28
C GLU A 99 -3.67 15.21 11.02
N ASN A 100 -4.27 15.70 9.94
CA ASN A 100 -4.17 17.11 9.55
C ASN A 100 -5.35 17.96 10.08
N GLY A 101 -6.33 17.35 10.76
CA GLY A 101 -7.51 18.05 11.27
C GLY A 101 -8.38 18.68 10.18
N CYS A 102 -8.40 18.09 8.99
CA CYS A 102 -9.19 18.56 7.83
C CYS A 102 -10.06 17.44 7.29
N SER A 103 -11.01 17.74 6.42
CA SER A 103 -11.91 16.76 5.80
C SER A 103 -11.30 16.07 4.57
N VAL A 104 -11.83 14.88 4.24
CA VAL A 104 -11.49 14.17 3.00
C VAL A 104 -11.81 15.01 1.75
N ASP A 105 -12.87 15.82 1.80
CA ASP A 105 -13.22 16.76 0.72
C ASP A 105 -12.10 17.79 0.48
N GLU A 106 -11.56 18.38 1.56
CA GLU A 106 -10.45 19.34 1.48
C GLU A 106 -9.14 18.72 0.98
N LEU A 107 -8.86 17.47 1.39
CA LEU A 107 -7.72 16.71 0.85
C LEU A 107 -7.89 16.45 -0.64
N CYS A 108 -9.06 16.01 -1.09
CA CYS A 108 -9.34 15.79 -2.51
C CYS A 108 -9.26 17.09 -3.32
N GLN A 109 -9.72 18.21 -2.77
CA GLN A 109 -9.61 19.52 -3.43
C GLN A 109 -8.14 19.98 -3.51
N THR A 110 -7.35 19.71 -2.47
CA THR A 110 -5.91 19.99 -2.48
C THR A 110 -5.19 19.13 -3.52
N ALA A 111 -5.53 17.85 -3.61
CA ALA A 111 -5.02 16.96 -4.65
C ALA A 111 -5.35 17.49 -6.05
N ARG A 112 -6.60 17.90 -6.29
CA ARG A 112 -7.06 18.51 -7.54
C ARG A 112 -6.27 19.77 -7.91
N ARG A 113 -6.01 20.65 -6.94
CA ARG A 113 -5.22 21.88 -7.17
C ARG A 113 -3.74 21.59 -7.47
N ARG A 114 -3.15 20.58 -6.84
CA ARG A 114 -1.74 20.20 -7.06
C ARG A 114 -1.51 19.44 -8.36
N HIS A 115 -2.55 18.79 -8.88
CA HIS A 115 -2.50 18.03 -10.13
C HIS A 115 -3.65 18.46 -11.06
N PRO A 116 -3.63 19.71 -11.57
CA PRO A 116 -4.73 20.27 -12.35
C PRO A 116 -4.91 19.57 -13.72
N ASP A 117 -3.82 19.05 -14.30
CA ASP A 117 -3.82 18.46 -15.63
C ASP A 117 -4.36 17.01 -15.67
N GLY A 118 -4.66 16.43 -14.50
CA GLY A 118 -5.12 15.05 -14.36
C GLY A 118 -6.59 14.91 -13.94
N GLY A 119 -7.11 13.70 -14.10
CA GLY A 119 -8.40 13.31 -13.50
C GLY A 119 -8.33 13.32 -11.97
N LEU A 120 -9.45 13.59 -11.30
CA LEU A 120 -9.50 13.65 -9.83
C LEU A 120 -8.99 12.36 -9.17
N THR A 121 -9.34 11.20 -9.70
CA THR A 121 -8.90 9.90 -9.18
C THR A 121 -7.38 9.74 -9.21
N SER A 122 -6.72 10.09 -10.32
CA SER A 122 -5.26 10.00 -10.42
C SER A 122 -4.58 11.06 -9.54
N ALA A 123 -5.11 12.29 -9.52
CA ALA A 123 -4.64 13.37 -8.65
C ALA A 123 -4.64 12.94 -7.17
N VAL A 124 -5.73 12.32 -6.70
CA VAL A 124 -5.86 11.82 -5.33
C VAL A 124 -4.86 10.71 -5.03
N ARG A 125 -4.66 9.75 -5.95
CA ARG A 125 -3.66 8.68 -5.75
C ARG A 125 -2.24 9.24 -5.62
N VAL A 126 -1.83 10.15 -6.50
CA VAL A 126 -0.49 10.77 -6.45
C VAL A 126 -0.33 11.59 -5.16
N PHE A 127 -1.35 12.36 -4.78
CA PHE A 127 -1.34 13.11 -3.53
C PHE A 127 -1.12 12.23 -2.30
N VAL A 128 -1.83 11.10 -2.21
CA VAL A 128 -1.68 10.15 -1.10
C VAL A 128 -0.28 9.53 -1.09
N LEU A 129 0.24 9.12 -2.25
CA LEU A 129 1.60 8.55 -2.34
C LEU A 129 2.66 9.55 -1.87
N ALA A 130 2.62 10.78 -2.39
CA ALA A 130 3.57 11.83 -2.00
C ALA A 130 3.53 12.16 -0.50
N SER A 131 2.35 12.08 0.13
CA SER A 131 2.23 12.30 1.58
C SER A 131 2.94 11.23 2.43
N ARG A 132 2.98 9.99 1.93
CA ARG A 132 3.61 8.86 2.61
C ARG A 132 5.12 8.86 2.43
N ASP A 133 5.62 9.19 1.25
CA ASP A 133 7.06 9.33 1.00
C ASP A 133 7.66 10.44 1.88
N GLY A 134 6.95 11.56 2.03
CA GLY A 134 7.34 12.64 2.94
C GLY A 134 7.19 12.29 4.43
N ALA A 135 6.33 11.35 4.80
CA ALA A 135 6.21 10.85 6.18
C ALA A 135 7.35 9.88 6.54
N ALA A 136 7.75 9.01 5.61
CA ALA A 136 8.88 8.09 5.78
C ALA A 136 10.18 8.87 6.06
N ALA A 137 10.46 9.92 5.28
CA ALA A 137 11.62 10.79 5.50
C ALA A 137 11.62 11.52 6.86
N ARG A 138 10.43 11.85 7.40
CA ARG A 138 10.27 12.48 8.73
C ARG A 138 10.41 11.47 9.88
N GLY A 139 10.02 10.22 9.67
CA GLY A 139 10.18 9.13 10.65
C GLY A 139 11.65 8.75 10.87
N GLU A 140 12.44 8.67 9.81
CA GLU A 140 13.87 8.33 9.84
C GLU A 140 14.68 9.35 10.67
N SER A 141 14.29 10.63 10.58
CA SER A 141 14.90 11.75 11.32
C SER A 141 14.59 11.76 12.83
N ARG A 142 13.57 11.00 13.26
CA ARG A 142 13.17 10.89 14.67
C ARG A 142 13.87 9.73 15.37
N THR A 143 14.13 8.64 14.66
CA THR A 143 14.84 7.46 15.19
C THR A 143 16.33 7.74 15.41
N ARG A 144 16.99 8.53 14.54
CA ARG A 144 18.43 8.84 14.68
C ARG A 144 18.80 9.71 15.89
N ARG A 145 17.84 10.44 16.48
CA ARG A 145 18.08 11.34 17.63
C ARG A 145 17.98 10.67 19.01
N GLN A 146 17.67 9.38 19.10
CA GLN A 146 17.52 8.67 20.37
C GLN A 146 18.65 7.68 20.69
N THR A 147 19.70 7.65 19.87
CA THR A 147 20.90 6.82 20.08
C THR A 147 22.15 7.69 20.18
N GLU A 148 22.21 8.56 21.17
CA GLU A 148 23.50 9.01 21.71
C GLU A 148 23.53 8.58 23.18
N PRO A 149 24.41 7.64 23.56
CA PRO A 149 24.64 7.32 24.96
C PRO A 149 25.37 8.51 25.59
N ALA A 150 24.85 8.97 26.74
CA ALA A 150 25.55 9.89 27.60
C ALA A 150 26.79 9.18 28.17
N GLU A 151 27.94 9.40 27.53
CA GLU A 151 29.24 9.03 28.11
C GLU A 151 29.69 10.17 29.04
N SER A 152 29.87 9.82 30.31
CA SER A 152 30.48 10.63 31.38
C SER A 152 31.94 10.22 31.58
#